data_AF-A0A328IJI6-F1
#
_entry.id   AF-A0A328IJI6-F1
#
_cell.length_a   1.000
_cell.length_b   1.000
_cell.length_c   1.000
_cell.angle_alpha   90.00
_cell.angle_beta   90.00
_cell.angle_gamma   90.00
#
_symmetry.space_group_name_H-M   'P 1'
#
loop_
_entity.id
_entity.type
_entity.pdbx_description
1 polymer ?
#
loop_
_entity_poly.entity_id
_entity_poly.type
_entity_poly.pdbx_seq_one_letter_code
_entity_poly.pdbx_strand_id
1 'polypeptide(L)'
;SRSSIAAGKILYVMTIAILNSIFTFIGLIIAFRVGGPAFGAGELNFSSLSATTLFGLFITLVTMSGLAAALIVLLGSLARNMKEGSGYVMPVYIIAIVLGVATMQMESPDNLLLYFIPLVNSIFVMKDIITANFVMTRFVLMLLSNLAYISLFIYFLTKVFNSEKIMDSSGS
;
A
#
# COMPACT_ATOMS: atom_id res chain seq x y z
N SER A 1 3.30 -28.26 8.47
CA SER A 1 1.87 -28.37 8.84
C SER A 1 1.05 -27.50 7.89
N ARG A 2 -0.26 -27.70 7.72
CA ARG A 2 -1.08 -26.88 6.78
C ARG A 2 -1.04 -25.38 7.10
N SER A 3 -0.92 -25.02 8.38
CA SER A 3 -0.70 -23.64 8.85
C SER A 3 0.63 -23.05 8.36
N SER A 4 1.73 -23.81 8.34
CA SER A 4 3.01 -23.34 7.77
C SER A 4 2.94 -23.14 6.25
N ILE A 5 2.09 -23.91 5.56
CA ILE A 5 1.83 -23.74 4.12
C ILE A 5 1.03 -22.45 3.87
N ALA A 6 0.00 -22.17 4.68
CA ALA A 6 -0.78 -20.93 4.59
C ALA A 6 0.08 -19.69 4.88
N ALA A 7 0.85 -19.70 5.98
CA ALA A 7 1.80 -18.64 6.31
C ALA A 7 2.82 -18.40 5.20
N GLY A 8 3.35 -19.47 4.59
CA GLY A 8 4.25 -19.38 3.45
C GLY A 8 3.63 -18.71 2.22
N LYS A 9 2.36 -19.02 1.89
CA LYS A 9 1.63 -18.35 0.79
C LYS A 9 1.45 -16.85 1.03
N ILE A 10 1.15 -16.45 2.26
CA ILE A 10 0.99 -15.04 2.62
C ILE A 10 2.30 -14.29 2.45
N LEU A 11 3.38 -14.81 3.04
CA LEU A 11 4.71 -14.20 2.95
C LEU A 11 5.17 -14.12 1.49
N TYR A 12 4.84 -15.12 0.67
CA TYR A 12 5.08 -15.08 -0.77
C TYR A 12 4.36 -13.89 -1.42
N VAL A 13 3.04 -13.74 -1.23
CA VAL A 13 2.26 -12.64 -1.83
C VAL A 13 2.78 -11.27 -1.38
N MET A 14 3.09 -11.12 -0.10
CA MET A 14 3.66 -9.88 0.44
C MET A 14 5.02 -9.57 -0.18
N THR A 15 5.89 -10.57 -0.33
CA THR A 15 7.22 -10.40 -0.94
C THR A 15 7.11 -9.99 -2.40
N ILE A 16 6.22 -10.63 -3.16
CA ILE A 16 5.96 -10.27 -4.57
C ILE A 16 5.41 -8.85 -4.67
N ALA A 17 4.51 -8.43 -3.78
CA ALA A 17 3.98 -7.08 -3.77
C ALA A 17 5.08 -6.04 -3.49
N ILE A 18 5.98 -6.31 -2.53
CA ILE A 18 7.12 -5.43 -2.25
C ILE A 18 8.06 -5.37 -3.45
N LEU A 19 8.40 -6.50 -4.07
CA LEU A 19 9.20 -6.53 -5.29
C LEU A 19 8.57 -5.72 -6.42
N ASN A 20 7.25 -5.86 -6.62
CA ASN A 20 6.52 -5.07 -7.60
C ASN A 20 6.61 -3.56 -7.29
N SER A 21 6.55 -3.16 -6.02
CA SER A 21 6.71 -1.75 -5.64
C SER A 21 8.12 -1.21 -5.93
N ILE A 22 9.16 -2.05 -5.80
CA ILE A 22 10.54 -1.69 -6.18
C ILE A 22 10.60 -1.44 -7.69
N PHE A 23 10.05 -2.34 -8.50
CA PHE A 23 10.01 -2.15 -9.96
C PHE A 23 9.17 -0.93 -10.35
N THR A 24 8.06 -0.70 -9.68
CA THR A 24 7.21 0.50 -9.89
C THR A 24 8.00 1.78 -9.58
N PHE A 25 8.76 1.80 -8.49
CA PHE A 25 9.60 2.93 -8.13
C PHE A 25 10.73 3.18 -9.15
N ILE A 26 11.40 2.12 -9.61
CA ILE A 26 12.40 2.23 -10.68
C ILE A 26 11.75 2.77 -11.96
N GLY A 27 10.59 2.24 -12.34
CA GLY A 27 9.82 2.70 -13.49
C GLY A 27 9.43 4.17 -13.37
N LEU A 28 9.06 4.63 -12.18
CA LEU A 28 8.78 6.02 -11.89
C LEU A 28 10.03 6.88 -12.13
N ILE A 29 11.19 6.52 -11.56
CA ILE A 29 12.45 7.25 -11.76
C ILE A 29 12.79 7.36 -13.26
N ILE A 30 12.64 6.27 -14.01
CA ILE A 30 12.89 6.26 -15.46
C ILE A 30 11.89 7.17 -16.18
N ALA A 31 10.59 7.06 -15.87
CA ALA A 31 9.54 7.85 -16.48
C ALA A 31 9.78 9.36 -16.31
N PHE A 32 10.23 9.80 -15.13
CA PHE A 32 10.55 11.21 -14.91
C PHE A 32 11.87 11.65 -15.58
N ARG A 33 12.87 10.77 -15.67
CA ARG A 33 14.15 11.07 -16.37
C ARG A 33 14.02 11.14 -17.88
N VAL A 34 13.18 10.27 -18.46
CA VAL A 34 13.03 10.11 -19.91
C VAL A 34 11.83 10.91 -20.44
N GLY A 35 10.79 11.09 -19.63
CA GLY A 35 9.48 11.62 -20.05
C GLY A 35 9.46 13.09 -20.45
N GLY A 36 10.45 13.89 -20.06
CA GLY A 36 10.55 15.30 -20.46
C GLY A 36 9.26 16.12 -20.21
N PRO A 37 9.07 17.25 -20.92
CA PRO A 37 7.89 18.11 -20.78
C PRO A 37 6.55 17.42 -21.10
N ALA A 38 6.56 16.29 -21.81
CA ALA A 38 5.36 15.56 -22.24
C ALA A 38 4.57 14.93 -21.08
N PHE A 39 5.20 14.73 -19.91
CA PHE A 39 4.54 14.29 -18.68
C PHE A 39 4.22 15.45 -17.71
N GLY A 40 4.25 16.70 -18.18
CA GLY A 40 4.11 17.89 -17.32
C GLY A 40 5.37 18.21 -16.52
N ALA A 41 6.52 17.60 -16.86
CA ALA A 41 7.79 17.78 -16.16
C ALA A 41 8.50 19.13 -16.46
N GLY A 42 7.79 20.11 -17.02
CA GLY A 42 8.32 21.48 -17.14
C GLY A 42 8.70 22.09 -15.79
N GLU A 43 8.06 21.62 -14.70
CA GLU A 43 8.31 22.09 -13.33
C GLU A 43 8.75 20.99 -12.35
N LEU A 44 8.42 19.72 -12.62
CA LEU A 44 8.82 18.57 -11.79
C LEU A 44 10.17 17.99 -12.22
N ASN A 45 11.23 18.71 -11.87
CA ASN A 45 12.60 18.23 -12.03
C ASN A 45 12.96 17.27 -10.89
N PHE A 46 13.08 15.96 -11.16
CA PHE A 46 13.64 15.01 -10.18
C PHE A 46 15.05 15.39 -9.72
N SER A 47 15.77 16.22 -10.48
CA SER A 47 17.04 16.83 -10.08
C SER A 47 16.92 17.82 -8.92
N SER A 48 15.72 18.33 -8.60
CA SER A 48 15.46 19.16 -7.41
C SER A 48 15.06 18.35 -6.18
N LEU A 49 14.67 17.08 -6.34
CA LEU A 49 14.30 16.22 -5.23
C LEU A 49 15.55 15.69 -4.53
N SER A 50 15.64 15.95 -3.22
CA SER A 50 16.73 15.42 -2.40
C SER A 50 16.70 13.89 -2.34
N ALA A 51 17.86 13.27 -2.11
CA ALA A 51 17.96 11.83 -1.87
C ALA A 51 17.05 11.37 -0.72
N THR A 52 16.85 12.22 0.29
CA THR A 52 15.93 11.99 1.42
C THR A 52 14.47 11.90 0.95
N THR A 53 14.05 12.80 0.07
CA THR A 53 12.68 12.83 -0.47
C THR A 53 12.41 11.59 -1.34
N LEU A 54 13.39 11.18 -2.15
CA LEU A 54 13.32 9.95 -2.94
C LEU A 54 13.23 8.70 -2.07
N PHE A 55 14.01 8.66 -0.98
CA PHE A 55 13.94 7.57 -0.01
C PHE A 55 12.57 7.55 0.69
N GLY A 56 12.03 8.72 1.06
CA GLY A 56 10.67 8.83 1.59
C GLY A 56 9.61 8.30 0.63
N LEU A 57 9.74 8.59 -0.67
CA LEU A 57 8.83 8.07 -1.70
C LEU A 57 8.90 6.55 -1.82
N PHE A 58 10.13 6.01 -1.83
CA PHE A 58 10.35 4.58 -1.85
C PHE A 58 9.68 3.88 -0.66
N ILE A 59 9.91 4.36 0.56
CA ILE A 59 9.31 3.80 1.77
C ILE A 59 7.77 3.91 1.73
N THR A 60 7.24 5.03 1.24
CA THR A 60 5.78 5.21 1.08
C THR A 60 5.20 4.16 0.13
N LEU A 61 5.85 3.90 -1.02
CA LEU A 61 5.41 2.88 -1.98
C LEU A 61 5.50 1.46 -1.42
N VAL A 62 6.59 1.12 -0.74
CA VAL A 62 6.80 -0.21 -0.15
C VAL A 62 5.76 -0.49 0.93
N THR A 63 5.53 0.46 1.84
CA THR A 63 4.54 0.29 2.91
C THR A 63 3.11 0.25 2.39
N MET A 64 2.76 1.09 1.40
CA MET A 64 1.45 1.04 0.76
C MET A 64 1.22 -0.30 0.04
N SER A 65 2.25 -0.82 -0.64
CA SER A 65 2.17 -2.12 -1.31
C SER A 65 1.99 -3.27 -0.30
N GLY A 66 2.74 -3.26 0.81
CA GLY A 66 2.58 -4.22 1.89
C GLY A 66 1.19 -4.17 2.52
N LEU A 67 0.62 -2.97 2.71
CA LEU A 67 -0.73 -2.78 3.23
C LEU A 67 -1.80 -3.31 2.27
N ALA A 68 -1.69 -2.98 0.98
CA ALA A 68 -2.60 -3.49 -0.04
C ALA A 68 -2.52 -5.02 -0.13
N ALA A 69 -1.32 -5.60 -0.10
CA ALA A 69 -1.13 -7.05 -0.14
C ALA A 69 -1.77 -7.73 1.08
N ALA A 70 -1.53 -7.23 2.29
CA ALA A 70 -2.11 -7.78 3.51
C ALA A 70 -3.65 -7.74 3.49
N LEU A 71 -4.23 -6.62 3.04
CA LEU A 71 -5.68 -6.48 2.91
C LEU A 71 -6.27 -7.41 1.85
N ILE A 72 -5.68 -7.47 0.66
CA ILE A 72 -6.15 -8.33 -0.44
C ILE A 72 -6.09 -9.80 -0.04
N VAL A 73 -5.01 -10.23 0.63
CA VAL A 73 -4.86 -11.61 1.10
C VAL A 73 -5.88 -11.93 2.19
N LEU A 74 -6.16 -10.99 3.11
CA LEU A 74 -7.21 -11.14 4.11
C LEU A 74 -8.59 -11.31 3.47
N LEU A 75 -8.98 -10.41 2.56
CA LEU A 75 -10.25 -10.51 1.87
C LEU A 75 -10.37 -11.80 1.05
N GLY A 76 -9.30 -12.18 0.35
CA GLY A 76 -9.25 -13.44 -0.41
C GLY A 76 -9.37 -14.67 0.48
N SER A 77 -8.80 -14.65 1.69
CA SER A 77 -8.89 -15.77 2.65
C SER A 77 -10.28 -15.95 3.26
N LEU A 78 -11.12 -14.92 3.23
CA LEU A 78 -12.50 -14.98 3.71
C LEU A 78 -13.48 -15.48 2.64
N ALA A 79 -13.07 -15.51 1.37
CA ALA A 79 -13.91 -15.91 0.26
C ALA A 79 -13.98 -17.43 0.11
N ARG A 80 -15.16 -17.94 -0.28
CA ARG A 80 -15.35 -19.40 -0.47
C ARG A 80 -14.81 -19.89 -1.82
N ASN A 81 -14.65 -18.99 -2.77
CA ASN A 81 -14.18 -19.29 -4.12
C ASN A 81 -13.48 -18.07 -4.75
N MET A 82 -12.80 -18.29 -5.88
CA MET A 82 -12.03 -17.24 -6.58
C MET A 82 -12.90 -16.06 -7.05
N LYS A 83 -14.17 -16.31 -7.41
CA LYS A 83 -15.09 -15.27 -7.90
C LYS A 83 -15.51 -14.33 -6.77
N GLU A 84 -15.83 -14.90 -5.60
CA GLU A 84 -16.11 -14.13 -4.38
C GLU A 84 -14.89 -13.33 -3.91
N GLY A 85 -13.70 -13.94 -3.92
CA GLY A 85 -12.47 -13.26 -3.50
C GLY A 85 -12.17 -12.04 -4.37
N SER A 86 -12.31 -12.20 -5.68
CA SER A 86 -12.16 -11.10 -6.63
C SER A 86 -13.26 -10.03 -6.44
N GLY A 87 -14.48 -10.45 -6.12
CA GLY A 87 -15.60 -9.57 -5.79
C GLY A 87 -15.38 -8.74 -4.53
N TYR A 88 -14.72 -9.28 -3.50
CA TYR A 88 -14.41 -8.54 -2.26
C TYR A 88 -13.30 -7.51 -2.45
N VAL A 89 -12.35 -7.78 -3.34
CA VAL A 89 -11.21 -6.88 -3.60
C VAL A 89 -11.62 -5.70 -4.48
N MET A 90 -12.56 -5.89 -5.41
CA MET A 90 -12.94 -4.85 -6.38
C MET A 90 -13.38 -3.51 -5.73
N PRO A 91 -14.24 -3.47 -4.69
CA PRO A 91 -14.59 -2.23 -4.01
C PRO A 91 -13.38 -1.48 -3.44
N VAL A 92 -12.36 -2.20 -2.95
CA VAL A 92 -11.12 -1.60 -2.44
C VAL A 92 -10.39 -0.85 -3.54
N TYR A 93 -10.27 -1.45 -4.74
CA TYR A 93 -9.68 -0.77 -5.89
C TYR A 93 -10.48 0.46 -6.31
N ILE A 94 -11.80 0.38 -6.34
CA ILE A 94 -12.66 1.53 -6.69
C ILE A 94 -12.45 2.66 -5.70
N ILE A 95 -12.48 2.37 -4.40
CA ILE A 95 -12.23 3.37 -3.34
C ILE A 95 -10.83 4.00 -3.50
N ALA A 96 -9.82 3.18 -3.78
CA ALA A 96 -8.45 3.65 -3.99
C ALA A 96 -8.35 4.66 -5.14
N ILE A 97 -8.95 4.33 -6.28
CA ILE A 97 -8.96 5.19 -7.47
C ILE A 97 -9.74 6.47 -7.19
N VAL A 98 -10.95 6.36 -6.62
CA VAL A 98 -11.80 7.51 -6.31
C VAL A 98 -11.09 8.47 -5.35
N LEU A 99 -10.47 7.97 -4.29
CA LEU A 99 -9.73 8.81 -3.35
C LEU A 99 -8.49 9.43 -3.99
N GLY A 100 -7.76 8.69 -4.82
CA GLY A 100 -6.60 9.22 -5.56
C GLY A 100 -6.99 10.37 -6.47
N VAL A 101 -8.08 10.23 -7.23
CA VAL A 101 -8.57 11.28 -8.14
C VAL A 101 -9.20 12.45 -7.37
N ALA A 102 -10.02 12.17 -6.36
CA ALA A 102 -10.72 13.20 -5.59
C ALA A 102 -9.75 14.13 -4.83
N THR A 103 -8.62 13.59 -4.37
CA THR A 103 -7.62 14.35 -3.61
C THR A 103 -6.57 15.03 -4.49
N MET A 104 -6.61 14.82 -5.80
CA MET A 104 -5.56 15.29 -6.72
C MET A 104 -5.42 16.81 -6.75
N GLN A 105 -6.53 17.55 -6.62
CA GLN A 105 -6.54 19.02 -6.54
C GLN A 105 -6.64 19.57 -5.12
N MET A 106 -6.84 18.71 -4.12
CA MET A 106 -6.91 19.14 -2.73
C MET A 106 -5.51 19.48 -2.23
N GLU A 107 -5.38 20.46 -1.34
CA GLU A 107 -4.12 20.66 -0.59
C GLU A 107 -3.95 19.56 0.47
N SER A 108 -2.72 19.34 0.92
CA SER A 108 -2.46 18.36 1.97
C SER A 108 -2.94 18.90 3.30
N PRO A 109 -3.83 18.16 4.01
CA PRO A 109 -4.49 18.69 5.19
C PRO A 109 -3.52 18.85 6.35
N ASP A 110 -3.70 19.91 7.14
CA ASP A 110 -2.96 20.09 8.40
C ASP A 110 -3.49 19.22 9.53
N ASN A 111 -4.70 18.67 9.37
CA ASN A 111 -5.28 17.76 10.35
C ASN A 111 -4.53 16.43 10.37
N LEU A 112 -3.71 16.24 11.41
CA LEU A 112 -2.90 15.04 11.63
C LEU A 112 -3.75 13.76 11.76
N LEU A 113 -5.03 13.87 12.14
CA LEU A 113 -5.91 12.70 12.27
C LEU A 113 -6.09 11.95 10.94
N LEU A 114 -6.03 12.64 9.81
CA LEU A 114 -6.16 12.03 8.48
C LEU A 114 -4.96 11.16 8.12
N TYR A 115 -3.80 11.35 8.77
CA TYR A 115 -2.60 10.55 8.53
C TYR A 115 -2.64 9.18 9.25
N PHE A 116 -3.62 8.96 10.13
CA PHE A 116 -3.92 7.65 10.71
C PHE A 116 -4.84 6.79 9.83
N ILE A 117 -5.39 7.34 8.75
CA ILE A 117 -6.22 6.59 7.80
C ILE A 117 -5.32 6.11 6.66
N PRO A 118 -5.05 4.79 6.54
CA PRO A 118 -4.28 4.26 5.43
C PRO A 118 -4.88 4.65 4.09
N LEU A 119 -4.07 4.60 3.04
CA LEU A 119 -4.41 5.01 1.68
C LEU A 119 -4.56 6.53 1.54
N VAL A 120 -5.39 7.19 2.35
CA VAL A 120 -5.50 8.66 2.39
C VAL A 120 -4.16 9.29 2.78
N ASN A 121 -3.53 8.78 3.84
CA ASN A 121 -2.23 9.24 4.31
C ASN A 121 -1.13 9.09 3.24
N SER A 122 -1.07 7.96 2.56
CA SER A 122 -0.09 7.64 1.52
C SER A 122 -0.26 8.53 0.30
N ILE A 123 -1.50 8.82 -0.11
CA ILE A 123 -1.77 9.74 -1.23
C ILE A 123 -1.23 11.14 -0.92
N PHE A 124 -1.56 11.69 0.25
CA PHE A 124 -1.09 13.02 0.64
C PHE A 124 0.43 13.08 0.80
N VAL A 125 1.05 12.05 1.40
CA VAL A 125 2.52 12.03 1.53
C VAL A 125 3.21 11.89 0.17
N MET A 126 2.70 11.06 -0.74
CA MET A 126 3.23 10.99 -2.12
C MET A 126 3.12 12.35 -2.82
N LYS A 127 1.98 13.03 -2.67
CA LYS A 127 1.77 14.36 -3.24
C LYS A 127 2.73 15.40 -2.64
N ASP A 128 2.90 15.42 -1.31
CA ASP A 128 3.85 16.29 -0.62
C ASP A 128 5.28 16.08 -1.15
N ILE A 129 5.68 14.82 -1.37
CA ILE A 129 6.98 14.48 -1.95
C ILE A 129 7.10 14.97 -3.40
N ILE A 130 6.13 14.63 -4.25
CA ILE A 130 6.16 14.96 -5.68
C ILE A 130 6.16 16.48 -5.88
N THR A 131 5.44 17.23 -5.06
CA THR A 131 5.37 18.71 -5.10
C THR A 131 6.51 19.40 -4.35
N ALA A 132 7.53 18.66 -3.90
CA ALA A 132 8.68 19.16 -3.12
C ALA A 132 8.32 19.84 -1.78
N ASN A 133 7.14 19.56 -1.22
CA ASN A 133 6.66 20.04 0.08
C ASN A 133 6.75 18.94 1.16
N PHE A 134 7.88 18.23 1.22
CA PHE A 134 8.02 17.07 2.10
C PHE A 134 8.00 17.45 3.60
N VAL A 135 6.99 16.97 4.32
CA VAL A 135 6.84 17.18 5.77
C VAL A 135 7.12 15.89 6.53
N MET A 136 8.19 15.88 7.33
CA MET A 136 8.64 14.69 8.06
C MET A 136 7.59 14.14 9.03
N THR A 137 6.86 15.00 9.74
CA THR A 137 5.82 14.58 10.70
C THR A 137 4.71 13.78 10.03
N ARG A 138 4.22 14.26 8.89
CA ARG A 138 3.18 13.60 8.09
C ARG A 138 3.66 12.24 7.56
N PHE A 139 4.92 12.18 7.11
CA PHE A 139 5.57 10.94 6.66
C PHE A 139 5.68 9.90 7.78
N VAL A 140 6.16 10.29 8.96
CA VAL A 140 6.31 9.36 10.10
C VAL A 140 4.95 8.84 10.56
N LEU A 141 3.93 9.70 10.64
CA LEU A 141 2.56 9.28 10.99
C LEU A 141 1.99 8.29 9.97
N MET A 142 2.17 8.57 8.68
CA MET A 142 1.77 7.65 7.60
C MET A 142 2.48 6.30 7.74
N LEU A 143 3.79 6.30 8.00
CA LEU A 143 4.58 5.09 8.16
C LEU A 143 4.08 4.24 9.34
N LEU A 144 3.91 4.87 10.53
CA LEU A 144 3.43 4.18 11.72
C LEU A 144 2.00 3.65 11.54
N SER A 145 1.12 4.44 10.93
CA SER A 145 -0.24 4.02 10.59
C SER A 145 -0.22 2.78 9.69
N ASN A 146 0.48 2.84 8.55
CA ASN A 146 0.51 1.74 7.60
C ASN A 146 1.09 0.46 8.23
N LEU A 147 2.15 0.58 9.02
CA LEU A 147 2.71 -0.57 9.75
C LEU A 147 1.71 -1.15 10.77
N ALA A 148 1.01 -0.30 11.53
CA ALA A 148 0.00 -0.75 12.49
C ALA A 148 -1.15 -1.52 11.79
N TYR A 149 -1.64 -1.01 10.67
CA TYR A 149 -2.69 -1.68 9.89
C TYR A 149 -2.20 -2.96 9.20
N ILE A 150 -0.95 -2.99 8.71
CA ILE A 150 -0.33 -4.23 8.20
C ILE A 150 -0.30 -5.29 9.30
N SER A 151 0.21 -4.95 10.49
CA SER A 151 0.25 -5.87 11.62
C SER A 151 -1.15 -6.35 12.02
N LEU A 152 -2.13 -5.45 12.02
CA LEU A 152 -3.53 -5.77 12.31
C LEU A 152 -4.11 -6.77 11.29
N PHE A 153 -3.89 -6.55 10.00
CA PHE A 153 -4.37 -7.46 8.96
C PHE A 153 -3.69 -8.83 9.03
N ILE A 154 -2.38 -8.87 9.26
CA ILE A 154 -1.64 -10.13 9.46
C ILE A 154 -2.18 -10.89 10.68
N TYR A 155 -2.51 -10.18 11.77
CA TYR A 155 -3.12 -10.78 12.95
C TYR A 155 -4.47 -11.44 12.63
N PHE A 156 -5.38 -10.71 11.96
CA PHE A 156 -6.68 -11.26 11.56
C PHE A 156 -6.54 -12.44 10.60
N LEU A 157 -5.64 -12.32 9.64
CA LEU A 157 -5.34 -13.36 8.67
C LEU A 157 -4.89 -14.66 9.36
N THR A 158 -4.01 -14.54 10.36
CA THR A 158 -3.56 -15.69 11.16
C THR A 158 -4.72 -16.35 11.91
N LYS A 159 -5.70 -15.56 12.41
CA LYS A 159 -6.91 -16.11 13.05
C LYS A 159 -7.80 -16.86 12.06
N VAL A 160 -8.00 -16.34 10.86
CA VAL A 160 -8.83 -16.99 9.82
C VAL A 160 -8.28 -18.39 9.53
N PHE A 161 -6.97 -18.51 9.29
CA PHE A 161 -6.35 -19.81 9.00
C PHE A 161 -6.34 -20.78 10.20
N ASN A 162 -6.21 -20.27 11.43
CA ASN A 162 -6.30 -21.12 12.61
C ASN A 162 -7.73 -21.62 12.86
N SER A 163 -8.76 -20.88 12.42
CA SER A 163 -10.16 -21.33 12.50
C SER A 163 -10.43 -22.50 11.56
N GLU A 164 -9.91 -22.47 10.33
CA GLU A 164 -10.03 -23.59 9.39
C GLU A 164 -9.42 -24.88 9.94
N LYS A 165 -8.30 -24.77 10.66
CA LYS A 165 -7.63 -25.91 11.31
C LYS A 165 -8.54 -26.64 12.32
N ILE A 166 -9.34 -25.90 13.11
CA ILE A 166 -10.19 -26.49 14.14
C ILE A 166 -11.37 -27.23 13.48
N MET A 167 -11.96 -26.64 12.44
CA MET A 167 -13.09 -27.23 11.70
C MET A 167 -12.70 -28.54 11.00
N ASP A 168 -11.53 -28.58 10.35
CA ASP A 168 -11.02 -29.80 9.70
C ASP A 168 -10.72 -30.93 10.71
N SER A 169 -10.32 -30.60 11.94
CA SER A 169 -9.97 -31.59 12.98
C SER A 169 -11.15 -32.12 13.80
N SER A 170 -12.29 -31.43 13.78
CA SER A 170 -13.50 -31.82 14.50
C SER A 170 -14.44 -32.71 13.66
N GLY A 171 -14.17 -32.87 12.37
CA GLY A 171 -14.99 -33.63 11.42
C GLY A 171 -14.44 -35.01 11.03
N SER A 172 -13.42 -35.51 11.72
CA SER A 172 -12.83 -36.85 11.53
C SER A 172 -13.06 -37.76 12.73
#